data_AF-A0A2D4PXZ2-F1
#
_entry.id   AF-A0A2D4PXZ2-F1
#
_cell.length_a   1.000
_cell.length_b   1.000
_cell.length_c   1.000
_cell.angle_alpha   90.00
_cell.angle_beta   90.00
_cell.angle_gamma   90.00
#
_symmetry.space_group_name_H-M   'P 1'
#
loop_
_entity.id
_entity.type
_entity.pdbx_description
1 polymer ?
#
loop_
_entity_poly.entity_id
_entity_poly.type
_entity_poly.pdbx_seq_one_letter_code
_entity_poly.pdbx_strand_id
1 'polypeptide(L)'
;IGVALMFTGVVTDHWAVLNPKVEEYNTTCETAHFGLWRLCIKRIYIEENKMEKEQGCGPISLPGEFNCTYFTHFVSGENTEIFQVSTQREYSISAAAIAIFSMVFSIIGTICVLLSFRKKMDYLLRPAAMFYMFAGLCIIISVEVMRQSVKKMIASDDTEWIEYYYSWSFACACASFVLLFLCGVALLLISLPRMPQNPWETCMDAEPEH
;
A
#
# COMPACT_ATOMS: atom_id res chain seq x y z
N ILE A 1 -0.31 9.57 -12.99
CA ILE A 1 -0.61 8.12 -12.92
C ILE A 1 -0.09 7.53 -11.61
N GLY A 2 1.24 7.53 -11.34
CA GLY A 2 1.81 7.02 -10.08
C GLY A 2 1.12 7.56 -8.82
N VAL A 3 0.96 8.90 -8.72
CA VAL A 3 0.23 9.54 -7.60
C VAL A 3 -1.19 9.02 -7.42
N ALA A 4 -1.93 8.80 -8.52
CA ALA A 4 -3.30 8.31 -8.46
C ALA A 4 -3.36 6.84 -8.03
N LEU A 5 -2.46 6.00 -8.55
CA LEU A 5 -2.34 4.59 -8.14
C LEU A 5 -1.95 4.45 -6.67
N MET A 6 -1.07 5.34 -6.19
CA MET A 6 -0.71 5.44 -4.78
C MET A 6 -1.95 5.72 -3.92
N PHE A 7 -2.73 6.74 -4.31
CA PHE A 7 -3.92 7.14 -3.58
C PHE A 7 -4.99 6.03 -3.59
N THR A 8 -5.22 5.39 -4.74
CA THR A 8 -6.13 4.24 -4.81
C THR A 8 -5.63 3.08 -3.95
N GLY A 9 -4.34 2.77 -3.96
CA GLY A 9 -3.78 1.72 -3.11
C GLY A 9 -4.00 1.99 -1.62
N VAL A 10 -3.75 3.21 -1.16
CA VAL A 10 -3.86 3.59 0.27
C VAL A 10 -5.30 3.67 0.77
N VAL A 11 -6.24 4.13 -0.06
CA VAL A 11 -7.64 4.32 0.34
C VAL A 11 -8.43 3.00 0.31
N THR A 12 -7.99 2.03 -0.47
CA THR A 12 -8.74 0.80 -0.72
C THR A 12 -8.40 -0.28 0.30
N ASP A 13 -9.43 -1.02 0.71
CA ASP A 13 -9.31 -2.04 1.76
C ASP A 13 -9.00 -3.44 1.21
N HIS A 14 -8.45 -3.54 -0.01
CA HIS A 14 -8.22 -4.81 -0.72
C HIS A 14 -6.72 -5.08 -0.91
N TRP A 15 -5.95 -5.19 0.17
CA TRP A 15 -4.52 -5.50 0.09
C TRP A 15 -4.28 -7.00 0.10
N ALA A 16 -4.90 -7.71 1.04
CA ALA A 16 -4.84 -9.16 1.15
C ALA A 16 -6.21 -9.73 1.47
N VAL A 17 -6.48 -10.91 0.92
CA VAL A 17 -7.66 -11.72 1.21
C VAL A 17 -7.19 -12.98 1.91
N LEU A 18 -7.77 -13.24 3.08
CA LEU A 18 -7.58 -14.47 3.83
C LEU A 18 -8.83 -15.32 3.74
N ASN A 19 -8.63 -16.60 3.42
CA ASN A 19 -9.68 -17.58 3.27
C ASN A 19 -9.44 -18.76 4.23
N PRO A 20 -10.32 -19.02 5.20
CA PRO A 20 -10.13 -20.11 6.15
C PRO A 20 -10.44 -21.45 5.49
N LYS A 21 -9.92 -22.52 6.09
CA LYS A 21 -10.32 -23.88 5.77
C LYS A 21 -11.78 -24.08 6.21
N VAL A 22 -12.60 -24.65 5.33
CA VAL A 22 -13.97 -25.06 5.66
C VAL A 22 -13.89 -26.46 6.25
N GLU A 23 -14.01 -26.59 7.56
CA GLU A 23 -13.97 -27.89 8.23
C GLU A 23 -15.34 -28.60 8.25
N GLU A 24 -16.44 -27.84 8.24
CA GLU A 24 -17.81 -28.37 8.27
C GLU A 24 -18.69 -27.77 7.17
N TYR A 25 -19.37 -28.65 6.41
CA TYR A 25 -20.40 -28.27 5.44
C TYR A 25 -21.68 -27.82 6.19
N ASN A 26 -22.44 -26.88 5.62
CA ASN A 26 -23.58 -26.16 6.25
C ASN A 26 -23.21 -25.06 7.26
N THR A 27 -21.94 -24.61 7.29
CA THR A 27 -21.53 -23.46 8.10
C THR A 27 -21.32 -22.19 7.25
N THR A 28 -21.51 -21.02 7.87
CA THR A 28 -21.13 -19.74 7.25
C THR A 28 -19.62 -19.65 7.20
N CYS A 29 -19.06 -19.42 6.01
CA CYS A 29 -17.64 -19.12 5.90
C CYS A 29 -17.36 -17.62 6.08
N GLU A 30 -16.31 -17.30 6.83
CA GLU A 30 -15.83 -15.94 7.03
C GLU A 30 -14.57 -15.68 6.18
N THR A 31 -14.67 -14.83 5.18
CA THR A 31 -13.51 -14.34 4.42
C THR A 31 -13.09 -12.97 4.93
N ALA A 32 -11.79 -12.76 5.16
CA ALA A 32 -11.29 -11.51 5.73
C ALA A 32 -10.50 -10.70 4.68
N HIS A 33 -10.87 -9.43 4.55
CA HIS A 33 -10.19 -8.44 3.72
C HIS A 33 -9.37 -7.51 4.62
N PHE A 34 -8.06 -7.52 4.38
CA PHE A 34 -7.13 -6.61 5.02
C PHE A 34 -6.96 -5.35 4.18
N GLY A 35 -7.39 -4.23 4.75
CA GLY A 35 -7.02 -2.89 4.32
C GLY A 35 -5.95 -2.29 5.23
N LEU A 36 -5.48 -1.10 4.86
CA LEU A 36 -4.55 -0.34 5.68
C LEU A 36 -5.25 0.31 6.90
N TRP A 37 -6.55 0.63 6.75
CA TRP A 37 -7.35 1.37 7.74
C TRP A 37 -8.47 0.53 8.36
N ARG A 38 -8.96 -0.47 7.63
CA ARG A 38 -10.13 -1.27 7.98
C ARG A 38 -9.85 -2.75 7.78
N LEU A 39 -10.52 -3.56 8.59
CA LEU A 39 -10.66 -4.98 8.38
C LEU A 39 -12.12 -5.23 8.01
N CYS A 40 -12.38 -5.83 6.86
CA CYS A 40 -13.73 -6.21 6.46
C CYS A 40 -13.86 -7.72 6.46
N ILE A 41 -14.79 -8.24 7.25
CA ILE A 41 -15.13 -9.66 7.27
C ILE A 41 -16.40 -9.84 6.48
N LYS A 42 -16.38 -10.76 5.51
CA LYS A 42 -17.51 -11.11 4.67
C LYS A 42 -17.94 -12.54 4.98
N ARG A 43 -19.20 -12.68 5.39
CA ARG A 43 -19.84 -13.98 5.67
C ARG A 43 -20.53 -14.51 4.42
N ILE A 44 -20.09 -15.66 3.93
CA ILE A 44 -20.61 -16.33 2.73
C ILE A 44 -21.30 -17.62 3.16
N TYR A 45 -22.53 -17.81 2.72
CA TYR A 45 -23.27 -19.06 2.91
C TYR A 45 -22.87 -20.05 1.81
N ILE A 46 -22.40 -21.23 2.21
CA ILE A 46 -22.01 -22.30 1.28
C ILE A 46 -23.21 -23.24 1.10
N GLU A 47 -23.76 -23.32 -0.12
CA GLU A 47 -24.79 -24.31 -0.47
C GLU A 47 -24.13 -25.64 -0.87
N GLU A 48 -24.66 -26.76 -0.36
CA GLU A 48 -24.12 -28.14 -0.45
C GLU A 48 -23.77 -28.64 -1.86
N ASN A 49 -24.29 -28.04 -2.93
CA ASN A 49 -24.30 -28.68 -4.25
C ASN A 49 -23.11 -28.38 -5.16
N LYS A 50 -22.05 -27.65 -4.72
CA LYS A 50 -21.02 -27.16 -5.67
C LYS A 50 -19.54 -27.16 -5.27
N MET A 51 -19.09 -27.70 -4.13
CA MET A 51 -17.64 -27.70 -3.85
C MET A 51 -17.05 -29.05 -3.46
N GLU A 52 -16.01 -29.40 -4.21
CA GLU A 52 -15.07 -30.51 -3.98
C GLU A 52 -14.24 -30.22 -2.72
N LYS A 53 -13.86 -31.29 -2.01
CA LYS A 53 -13.40 -31.34 -0.62
C LYS A 53 -12.19 -30.49 -0.18
N GLU A 54 -11.58 -29.69 -1.05
CA GLU A 54 -10.25 -29.09 -0.80
C GLU A 54 -10.11 -27.60 -1.17
N GLN A 55 -11.12 -26.94 -1.72
CA GLN A 55 -11.02 -25.50 -2.03
C GLN A 55 -11.61 -24.66 -0.91
N GLY A 56 -10.87 -23.64 -0.47
CA GLY A 56 -11.35 -22.62 0.47
C GLY A 56 -12.66 -21.98 0.01
N CYS A 57 -13.23 -21.11 0.82
CA CYS A 57 -14.55 -20.54 0.53
C CYS A 57 -14.59 -19.92 -0.86
N GLY A 58 -15.64 -20.27 -1.61
CA GLY A 58 -15.79 -19.96 -3.03
C GLY A 58 -15.56 -18.48 -3.41
N PRO A 59 -15.54 -18.16 -4.71
CA PRO A 59 -15.08 -16.86 -5.19
C PRO A 59 -15.82 -15.68 -4.53
N ILE A 60 -15.06 -14.61 -4.28
CA ILE A 60 -15.47 -13.38 -3.57
C ILE A 60 -16.72 -12.71 -4.19
N SER A 61 -17.08 -13.07 -5.41
CA SER A 61 -18.30 -12.63 -6.12
C SER A 61 -19.62 -13.15 -5.53
N LEU A 62 -19.61 -14.13 -4.61
CA LEU A 62 -20.84 -14.58 -3.97
C LEU A 62 -21.45 -13.49 -3.06
N PRO A 63 -22.79 -13.31 -3.05
CA PRO A 63 -23.46 -12.38 -2.13
C PRO A 63 -23.31 -12.85 -0.67
N GLY A 64 -23.11 -11.91 0.25
CA GLY A 64 -22.89 -12.21 1.68
C GLY A 64 -23.01 -10.96 2.54
N GLU A 65 -23.08 -11.15 3.86
CA GLU A 65 -23.11 -10.05 4.83
C GLU A 65 -21.71 -9.46 4.99
N PHE A 66 -21.61 -8.13 4.95
CA PHE A 66 -20.35 -7.39 5.09
C PHE A 66 -20.31 -6.67 6.44
N ASN A 67 -19.34 -7.01 7.27
CA ASN A 67 -19.06 -6.29 8.51
C ASN A 67 -17.65 -5.71 8.46
N CYS A 68 -17.57 -4.38 8.31
CA CYS A 68 -16.30 -3.65 8.25
C CYS A 68 -16.06 -2.92 9.57
N THR A 69 -14.96 -3.25 10.23
CA THR A 69 -14.53 -2.62 11.47
C THR A 69 -13.22 -1.86 11.26
N TYR A 70 -13.11 -0.68 11.85
CA TYR A 70 -11.85 0.07 11.89
C TYR A 70 -10.99 -0.44 13.04
N PHE A 71 -9.66 -0.33 12.89
CA PHE A 71 -8.76 -0.50 14.03
C PHE A 71 -8.99 0.64 15.05
N THR A 72 -9.83 0.43 16.05
CA THR A 72 -10.18 1.46 17.06
C THR A 72 -9.07 1.64 18.09
N HIS A 73 -8.78 2.90 18.46
CA HIS A 73 -7.57 3.27 19.19
C HIS A 73 -7.54 2.81 20.66
N PHE A 74 -8.66 2.56 21.33
CA PHE A 74 -8.70 2.09 22.73
C PHE A 74 -10.03 1.40 23.05
N VAL A 75 -10.01 0.09 23.34
CA VAL A 75 -11.00 -0.56 24.21
C VAL A 75 -10.23 -1.48 25.14
N SER A 76 -10.00 -0.99 26.37
CA SER A 76 -9.60 -1.82 27.50
C SER A 76 -10.85 -2.51 28.02
N GLY A 77 -10.93 -3.83 27.87
CA GLY A 77 -12.11 -4.58 28.29
C GLY A 77 -12.06 -6.04 27.87
N GLU A 78 -11.22 -6.80 28.59
CA GLU A 78 -11.46 -8.17 29.08
C GLU A 78 -12.10 -9.19 28.12
N ASN A 79 -11.24 -10.08 27.56
CA ASN A 79 -11.36 -11.55 27.56
C ASN A 79 -10.19 -12.20 26.77
N THR A 80 -9.15 -12.59 27.51
CA THR A 80 -8.27 -13.79 27.38
C THR A 80 -7.65 -14.31 26.05
N GLU A 81 -7.68 -13.62 24.91
CA GLU A 81 -6.85 -13.97 23.69
C GLU A 81 -5.86 -12.86 23.29
N ILE A 82 -5.48 -12.04 24.27
CA ILE A 82 -5.11 -10.62 24.10
C ILE A 82 -3.63 -10.38 23.71
N PHE A 83 -2.80 -11.42 23.54
CA PHE A 83 -1.36 -11.22 23.31
C PHE A 83 -0.88 -11.30 21.85
N GLN A 84 -1.71 -11.72 20.88
CA GLN A 84 -1.35 -11.68 19.44
C GLN A 84 -1.98 -10.50 18.67
N VAL A 85 -3.21 -10.11 19.02
CA VAL A 85 -3.94 -9.00 18.38
C VAL A 85 -3.26 -7.64 18.65
N SER A 86 -2.59 -7.49 19.80
CA SER A 86 -1.90 -6.26 20.18
C SER A 86 -0.63 -6.02 19.35
N THR A 87 0.21 -7.04 19.13
CA THR A 87 1.42 -6.91 18.31
C THR A 87 1.10 -6.78 16.82
N GLN A 88 0.06 -7.47 16.33
CA GLN A 88 -0.42 -7.40 14.94
C GLN A 88 -0.92 -5.98 14.56
N ARG A 89 -1.62 -5.33 15.48
CA ARG A 89 -2.16 -3.98 15.32
C ARG A 89 -1.05 -2.94 15.17
N GLU A 90 0.05 -3.07 15.91
CA GLU A 90 1.18 -2.13 15.83
C GLU A 90 1.86 -2.09 14.46
N TYR A 91 2.03 -3.25 13.79
CA TYR A 91 2.59 -3.30 12.44
C TYR A 91 1.65 -2.67 11.40
N SER A 92 0.34 -2.93 11.49
CA SER A 92 -0.64 -2.32 10.57
C SER A 92 -0.71 -0.79 10.74
N ILE A 93 -0.65 -0.30 11.99
CA ILE A 93 -0.59 1.14 12.30
C ILE A 93 0.68 1.77 11.74
N SER A 94 1.82 1.08 11.89
CA SER A 94 3.10 1.54 11.35
C SER A 94 3.04 1.64 9.82
N ALA A 95 2.46 0.64 9.14
CA ALA A 95 2.27 0.68 7.69
C ALA A 95 1.38 1.85 7.25
N ALA A 96 0.29 2.12 7.99
CA ALA A 96 -0.60 3.26 7.75
C ALA A 96 0.10 4.61 7.93
N ALA A 97 0.87 4.77 9.01
CA ALA A 97 1.64 5.99 9.26
C ALA A 97 2.66 6.28 8.14
N ILE A 98 3.37 5.25 7.68
CA ILE A 98 4.34 5.38 6.58
C ILE A 98 3.63 5.73 5.26
N ALA A 99 2.46 5.17 5.00
CA ALA A 99 1.66 5.52 3.82
C ALA A 99 1.16 6.98 3.87
N ILE A 100 0.85 7.53 5.05
CA ILE A 100 0.54 8.95 5.21
C ILE A 100 1.74 9.81 4.81
N PHE A 101 2.94 9.49 5.30
CA PHE A 101 4.15 10.22 4.91
C PHE A 101 4.37 10.16 3.39
N SER A 102 4.14 9.00 2.77
CA SER A 102 4.15 8.86 1.32
C SER A 102 3.16 9.80 0.61
N MET A 103 1.92 9.90 1.11
CA MET A 103 0.93 10.84 0.59
C MET A 103 1.39 12.29 0.70
N VAL A 104 1.92 12.68 1.86
CA VAL A 104 2.39 14.05 2.12
C VAL A 104 3.53 14.41 1.17
N PHE A 105 4.54 13.54 1.02
CA PHE A 105 5.64 13.80 0.09
C PHE A 105 5.17 13.88 -1.36
N SER A 106 4.23 13.03 -1.77
CA SER A 106 3.64 13.08 -3.11
C SER A 106 2.90 14.41 -3.36
N ILE A 107 2.13 14.89 -2.37
CA ILE A 107 1.43 16.19 -2.45
C ILE A 107 2.43 17.34 -2.55
N ILE A 108 3.45 17.38 -1.67
CA ILE A 108 4.48 18.42 -1.71
C ILE A 108 5.22 18.39 -3.06
N GLY A 109 5.58 17.21 -3.56
CA GLY A 109 6.19 17.03 -4.88
C GLY A 109 5.32 17.60 -6.01
N THR A 110 4.00 17.32 -6.00
CA THR A 110 3.08 17.88 -7.00
C THR A 110 2.98 19.41 -6.93
N ILE A 111 2.97 19.98 -5.72
CA ILE A 111 2.96 21.44 -5.53
C ILE A 111 4.25 22.06 -6.10
N CYS A 112 5.42 21.47 -5.83
CA CYS A 112 6.71 21.93 -6.37
C CYS A 112 6.74 21.90 -7.91
N VAL A 113 6.23 20.83 -8.53
CA VAL A 113 6.13 20.73 -9.99
C VAL A 113 5.19 21.81 -10.56
N LEU A 114 4.01 21.99 -9.95
CA LEU A 114 3.03 22.99 -10.41
C LEU A 114 3.59 24.42 -10.31
N LEU A 115 4.25 24.74 -9.20
CA LEU A 115 4.87 26.05 -9.00
C LEU A 115 6.03 26.31 -9.97
N SER A 116 6.81 25.27 -10.29
CA SER A 116 7.85 25.39 -11.30
C SER A 116 7.29 25.83 -12.65
N PHE A 117 6.27 25.13 -13.16
CA PHE A 117 5.67 25.47 -14.45
C PHE A 117 4.96 26.84 -14.45
N ARG A 118 4.38 27.23 -13.31
CA ARG A 118 3.69 28.52 -13.18
C ARG A 118 4.63 29.71 -13.17
N LYS A 119 5.80 29.59 -12.53
CA LYS A 119 6.76 30.68 -12.37
C LYS A 119 8.03 30.52 -13.22
N LYS A 120 8.10 29.50 -14.08
CA LYS A 120 9.30 29.08 -14.85
C LYS A 120 10.54 28.92 -13.95
N MET A 121 10.34 28.35 -12.76
CA MET A 121 11.38 28.18 -11.75
C MET A 121 11.96 26.77 -11.82
N ASP A 122 12.78 26.50 -12.84
CA ASP A 122 13.28 25.16 -13.15
C ASP A 122 14.08 24.51 -12.01
N TYR A 123 14.66 25.32 -11.11
CA TYR A 123 15.35 24.82 -9.91
C TYR A 123 14.42 24.08 -8.93
N LEU A 124 13.10 24.32 -8.96
CA LEU A 124 12.12 23.62 -8.12
C LEU A 124 11.86 22.18 -8.56
N LEU A 125 12.27 21.78 -9.78
CA LEU A 125 12.13 20.39 -10.22
C LEU A 125 13.03 19.44 -9.43
N ARG A 126 14.21 19.90 -9.00
CA ARG A 126 15.16 19.08 -8.22
C ARG A 126 14.57 18.60 -6.88
N PRO A 127 14.05 19.48 -5.99
CA PRO A 127 13.40 19.02 -4.77
C PRO A 127 12.11 18.25 -5.05
N ALA A 128 11.37 18.58 -6.11
CA ALA A 128 10.18 17.82 -6.51
C ALA A 128 10.51 16.35 -6.84
N ALA A 129 11.59 16.12 -7.60
CA ALA A 129 12.10 14.80 -7.92
C ALA A 129 12.44 13.99 -6.66
N MET A 130 13.14 14.62 -5.71
CA MET A 130 13.49 14.00 -4.43
C MET A 130 12.25 13.57 -3.65
N PHE A 131 11.24 14.44 -3.54
CA PHE A 131 9.99 14.11 -2.85
C PHE A 131 9.25 12.93 -3.51
N TYR A 132 9.25 12.82 -4.84
CA TYR A 132 8.67 11.65 -5.50
C TYR A 132 9.45 10.35 -5.25
N MET A 133 10.79 10.42 -5.21
CA MET A 133 11.59 9.25 -4.84
C MET A 133 11.32 8.81 -3.39
N PHE A 134 11.28 9.76 -2.45
CA PHE A 134 10.95 9.47 -1.05
C PHE A 134 9.53 8.92 -0.90
N ALA A 135 8.54 9.47 -1.61
CA ALA A 135 7.19 8.91 -1.63
C ALA A 135 7.19 7.46 -2.15
N GLY A 136 7.93 7.18 -3.23
CA GLY A 136 8.15 5.82 -3.72
C GLY A 136 8.73 4.88 -2.66
N LEU A 137 9.81 5.29 -1.99
CA LEU A 137 10.44 4.49 -0.94
C LEU A 137 9.52 4.27 0.27
N CYS A 138 8.74 5.27 0.67
CA CYS A 138 7.78 5.11 1.77
C CYS A 138 6.68 4.10 1.41
N ILE A 139 6.12 4.14 0.19
CA ILE A 139 5.05 3.20 -0.16
C ILE A 139 5.55 1.75 -0.21
N ILE A 140 6.77 1.48 -0.70
CA ILE A 140 7.31 0.11 -0.70
C ILE A 140 7.61 -0.39 0.72
N ILE A 141 8.10 0.48 1.61
CA ILE A 141 8.29 0.12 3.02
C ILE A 141 6.92 -0.21 3.67
N SER A 142 5.88 0.59 3.38
CA SER A 142 4.52 0.30 3.87
C SER A 142 4.00 -1.06 3.38
N VAL A 143 4.22 -1.38 2.10
CA VAL A 143 3.89 -2.70 1.51
C VAL A 143 4.63 -3.83 2.24
N GLU A 144 5.90 -3.62 2.58
CA GLU A 144 6.73 -4.67 3.17
C GLU A 144 6.35 -4.91 4.64
N VAL A 145 6.02 -3.85 5.36
CA VAL A 145 5.47 -3.95 6.72
C VAL A 145 4.12 -4.68 6.69
N MET A 146 3.26 -4.38 5.71
CA MET A 146 1.99 -5.06 5.53
C MET A 146 2.16 -6.54 5.13
N ARG A 147 3.18 -6.85 4.31
CA ARG A 147 3.51 -8.24 3.98
C ARG A 147 3.98 -9.01 5.20
N GLN A 148 4.79 -8.38 6.05
CA GLN A 148 5.26 -9.00 7.29
C GLN A 148 4.14 -9.19 8.31
N SER A 149 3.19 -8.25 8.41
CA SER A 149 2.03 -8.41 9.31
C SER A 149 1.17 -9.61 8.89
N VAL A 150 0.91 -9.77 7.59
CA VAL A 150 0.17 -10.92 7.06
C VAL A 150 0.94 -12.23 7.24
N LYS A 151 2.25 -12.25 6.98
CA LYS A 151 3.06 -13.47 7.16
C LYS A 151 3.12 -13.93 8.62
N LYS A 152 3.24 -13.00 9.57
CA LYS A 152 3.21 -13.33 11.00
C LYS A 152 1.84 -13.84 11.45
N MET A 153 0.76 -13.34 10.86
CA MET A 153 -0.59 -13.82 11.11
C MET A 153 -0.77 -15.28 10.66
N ILE A 154 -0.29 -15.63 9.47
CA ILE A 154 -0.39 -17.00 8.94
C ILE A 154 0.48 -17.99 9.74
N ALA A 155 1.61 -17.54 10.28
CA ALA A 155 2.52 -18.38 11.05
C ALA A 155 2.06 -18.63 12.51
N SER A 156 0.91 -18.08 12.93
CA SER A 156 0.35 -18.35 14.25
C SER A 156 -0.37 -19.71 14.26
N ASP A 157 -0.02 -20.56 15.23
CA ASP A 157 -0.49 -21.97 15.37
C ASP A 157 -2.01 -22.12 15.60
N ASP A 158 -2.75 -21.04 15.84
CA ASP A 158 -4.18 -21.10 16.19
C ASP A 158 -5.14 -21.04 14.98
N THR A 159 -4.64 -20.90 13.76
CA THR A 159 -5.51 -20.75 12.58
C THR A 159 -4.96 -21.43 11.33
N GLU A 160 -5.56 -22.56 10.92
CA GLU A 160 -5.27 -23.26 9.67
C GLU A 160 -5.79 -22.46 8.44
N TRP A 161 -5.11 -21.38 8.05
CA TRP A 161 -5.39 -20.66 6.79
C TRP A 161 -4.67 -21.35 5.62
N ILE A 162 -5.41 -21.93 4.67
CA ILE A 162 -4.82 -22.66 3.54
C ILE A 162 -4.46 -21.73 2.37
N GLU A 163 -5.23 -20.66 2.13
CA GLU A 163 -5.01 -19.79 0.96
C GLU A 163 -5.01 -18.30 1.31
N TYR A 164 -3.93 -17.61 0.91
CA TYR A 164 -3.81 -16.15 0.96
C TYR A 164 -3.62 -15.61 -0.46
N TYR A 165 -4.39 -14.60 -0.84
CA TYR A 165 -4.25 -13.93 -2.13
C TYR A 165 -4.03 -12.44 -1.94
N TYR A 166 -3.00 -11.90 -2.60
CA TYR A 166 -2.85 -10.46 -2.72
C TYR A 166 -3.89 -9.91 -3.68
N SER A 167 -4.56 -8.84 -3.28
CA SER A 167 -5.58 -8.20 -4.09
C SER A 167 -5.00 -7.07 -4.96
N TRP A 168 -5.86 -6.47 -5.79
CA TRP A 168 -5.48 -5.46 -6.78
C TRP A 168 -4.86 -4.19 -6.16
N SER A 169 -5.19 -3.84 -4.92
CA SER A 169 -4.61 -2.66 -4.24
C SER A 169 -3.13 -2.83 -3.97
N PHE A 170 -2.70 -4.07 -3.64
CA PHE A 170 -1.29 -4.41 -3.46
C PHE A 170 -0.52 -4.20 -4.77
N ALA A 171 -1.06 -4.69 -5.89
CA ALA A 171 -0.47 -4.48 -7.20
C ALA A 171 -0.43 -2.99 -7.60
N CYS A 172 -1.47 -2.22 -7.25
CA CYS A 172 -1.48 -0.77 -7.46
C CYS A 172 -0.40 -0.05 -6.65
N ALA A 173 -0.17 -0.44 -5.40
CA ALA A 173 0.88 0.11 -4.55
C ALA A 173 2.28 -0.20 -5.11
N CYS A 174 2.53 -1.44 -5.54
CA CYS A 174 3.79 -1.82 -6.19
C CYS A 174 4.01 -1.09 -7.53
N ALA A 175 2.97 -0.98 -8.36
CA ALA A 175 3.05 -0.23 -9.62
C ALA A 175 3.29 1.27 -9.37
N SER A 176 2.67 1.84 -8.33
CA SER A 176 2.91 3.20 -7.89
C SER A 176 4.36 3.41 -7.47
N PHE A 177 4.95 2.47 -6.71
CA PHE A 177 6.36 2.53 -6.33
C PHE A 177 7.26 2.64 -7.57
N VAL A 178 7.12 1.71 -8.52
CA VAL A 178 7.94 1.68 -9.74
C VAL A 178 7.80 2.98 -10.52
N LEU A 179 6.57 3.48 -10.69
CA LEU A 179 6.33 4.72 -11.41
C LEU A 179 6.90 5.95 -10.69
N LEU A 180 6.65 6.10 -9.39
CA LEU A 180 7.14 7.26 -8.63
C LEU A 180 8.67 7.26 -8.52
N PHE A 181 9.27 6.10 -8.32
CA PHE A 181 10.71 5.97 -8.20
C PHE A 181 11.42 6.22 -9.55
N LEU A 182 11.01 5.53 -10.62
CA LEU A 182 11.63 5.71 -11.94
C LEU A 182 11.38 7.11 -12.50
N CYS A 183 10.17 7.65 -12.37
CA CYS A 183 9.89 9.02 -12.80
C CYS A 183 10.63 10.04 -11.92
N GLY A 184 10.78 9.79 -10.62
CA GLY A 184 11.58 10.62 -9.73
C GLY A 184 13.05 10.68 -10.16
N VAL A 185 13.67 9.52 -10.44
CA VAL A 185 15.04 9.44 -10.96
C VAL A 185 15.15 10.12 -12.33
N ALA A 186 14.23 9.84 -13.26
CA ALA A 186 14.26 10.44 -14.59
C ALA A 186 14.11 11.97 -14.52
N LEU A 187 13.21 12.48 -13.69
CA LEU A 187 13.01 13.93 -13.49
C LEU A 187 14.23 14.57 -12.83
N LEU A 188 14.90 13.87 -11.91
CA LEU A 188 16.16 14.34 -11.35
C LEU A 188 17.27 14.43 -12.41
N LEU A 189 17.43 13.41 -13.25
CA LEU A 189 18.43 13.42 -14.33
C LEU A 189 18.15 14.50 -15.38
N ILE A 190 16.88 14.79 -15.67
CA ILE A 190 16.48 15.86 -16.61
C ILE A 190 16.68 17.26 -15.99
N SER A 191 16.48 17.40 -14.68
CA SER A 191 16.62 18.69 -13.98
C SER A 191 18.06 19.02 -13.54
N LEU A 192 18.96 18.04 -13.62
CA LEU A 192 20.39 18.26 -13.45
C LEU A 192 20.98 18.82 -14.75
N PRO A 193 21.87 19.82 -14.68
CA PRO A 193 22.60 20.27 -15.84
C PRO A 193 23.38 19.09 -16.40
N ARG A 194 23.44 19.02 -17.74
CA ARG A 194 24.14 17.94 -18.43
C ARG A 194 25.59 17.91 -17.96
N MET A 195 26.15 16.71 -17.78
CA MET A 195 27.56 16.56 -17.42
C MET A 195 28.41 17.32 -18.45
N PRO A 196 29.35 18.18 -18.01
CA PRO A 196 30.20 18.93 -18.92
C PRO A 196 31.00 17.94 -19.77
N GLN A 197 30.87 18.05 -21.09
CA GLN A 197 31.60 17.19 -22.03
C GLN A 197 32.96 17.80 -22.37
N ASN A 198 33.06 19.12 -22.20
CA ASN A 198 34.26 19.88 -22.53
C ASN A 198 34.93 20.40 -21.25
N PRO A 199 36.28 20.54 -21.23
CA PRO A 199 37.03 20.96 -20.06
C PRO A 199 36.80 22.42 -19.62
N TRP A 200 36.11 23.23 -20.43
CA TRP A 200 35.74 24.61 -20.10
C TRP A 200 34.29 24.78 -19.66
N GLU A 201 33.47 23.71 -19.71
CA GLU A 201 32.10 23.73 -19.20
C GLU A 201 32.14 23.44 -17.69
N THR A 202 31.50 24.30 -16.89
CA THR A 202 31.32 24.06 -15.46
C THR A 202 29.87 23.67 -15.16
N CYS A 203 29.68 22.75 -14.21
CA CYS A 203 28.35 22.36 -13.77
C CYS A 203 27.63 23.56 -13.15
N MET A 204 26.53 24.00 -13.78
CA MET A 204 25.87 25.30 -13.56
C MET A 204 26.67 26.53 -14.00
N ASP A 205 27.08 26.55 -15.26
CA ASP A 205 27.49 27.80 -15.89
C ASP A 205 26.35 28.82 -15.90
N ALA A 206 26.67 30.07 -15.58
CA ALA A 206 25.76 31.18 -15.77
C ALA A 206 25.40 31.29 -17.25
N GLU A 207 24.11 31.43 -17.57
CA GLU A 207 23.71 31.73 -18.95
C GLU A 207 24.43 33.02 -19.41
N PRO A 208 25.04 33.03 -20.60
CA PRO A 208 25.68 34.23 -21.11
C PRO A 208 24.62 35.31 -21.29
N GLU A 209 24.82 36.45 -20.63
CA GLU A 209 23.94 37.60 -20.80
C GLU A 209 23.95 38.04 -22.28
N HIS A 210 22.77 38.08 -22.90
CA HIS A 210 22.53 38.63 -24.25
C HIS A 210 21.82 39.96 -24.14
#